data_AF-A0A378MZI4-F1
#
_entry.id   AF-A0A378MZI4-F1
#
_cell.length_a   1.000
_cell.length_b   1.000
_cell.length_c   1.000
_cell.angle_alpha   90.00
_cell.angle_beta   90.00
_cell.angle_gamma   90.00
#
_symmetry.space_group_name_H-M   'P 1'
#
loop_
_entity.id
_entity.type
_entity.pdbx_description
1 polymer ?
#
loop_
_entity_poly.entity_id
_entity_poly.type
_entity_poly.pdbx_seq_one_letter_code
_entity_poly.pdbx_strand_id
1 'polypeptide(L)'
;MTWDENSQVKKVTKPTMRKKTKVKRGADGKAIKGKDGKSIKETVFVKGKGRQVNAVVQSKPIESDSEAIKTLPHTYISQQSAINACKNHFAKLERGVATFTLTLAEGNADLIPELPVQVSGFKAEIDSNEWIISQVTHSLNKGGGFTTALEMELKPKSED
;
A
#
# COMPACT_ATOMS: atom_id res chain seq x y z
N MET A 1 2.15 9.39 -0.56
CA MET A 1 3.35 8.90 -1.26
C MET A 1 3.05 7.47 -1.66
N THR A 2 2.82 7.22 -2.94
CA THR A 2 2.56 5.88 -3.47
C THR A 2 3.88 5.13 -3.53
N TRP A 3 3.93 3.99 -2.87
CA TRP A 3 5.09 3.09 -2.87
C TRP A 3 4.67 1.82 -3.61
N ASP A 4 5.48 1.42 -4.59
CA ASP A 4 5.31 0.20 -5.39
C ASP A 4 6.65 -0.56 -5.46
N GLU A 5 6.66 -1.74 -6.06
CA GLU A 5 7.87 -2.58 -6.21
C GLU A 5 8.96 -1.91 -7.07
N ASN A 6 8.60 -0.89 -7.85
CA ASN A 6 9.49 -0.12 -8.71
C ASN A 6 10.00 1.17 -8.02
N SER A 7 9.64 1.38 -6.75
CA SER A 7 9.99 2.54 -5.96
C SER A 7 11.30 2.33 -5.20
N GLN A 8 12.23 3.28 -5.32
CA GLN A 8 13.51 3.22 -4.61
C GLN A 8 13.79 4.49 -3.83
N VAL A 9 14.34 4.33 -2.62
CA VAL A 9 14.84 5.44 -1.81
C VAL A 9 16.19 5.89 -2.36
N LYS A 10 16.24 7.09 -2.92
CA LYS A 10 17.51 7.73 -3.34
C LYS A 10 17.81 8.93 -2.47
N LYS A 11 19.10 9.16 -2.20
CA LYS A 11 19.57 10.43 -1.62
C LYS A 11 19.47 11.51 -2.69
N VAL A 12 18.57 12.48 -2.47
CA VAL A 12 18.39 13.64 -3.35
C VAL A 12 18.87 14.88 -2.62
N THR A 13 19.66 15.71 -3.30
CA THR A 13 20.16 16.97 -2.74
C THR A 13 19.14 18.07 -3.00
N LYS A 14 18.43 18.51 -1.96
CA LYS A 14 17.55 19.68 -2.03
C LYS A 14 18.37 20.97 -1.99
N PRO A 15 18.08 21.97 -2.83
CA PRO A 15 18.79 23.23 -2.81
C PRO A 15 18.59 23.95 -1.47
N THR A 16 19.66 24.50 -0.92
CA THR A 16 19.62 25.37 0.26
C THR A 16 20.14 26.75 -0.11
N MET A 17 19.71 27.79 0.60
CA MET A 17 20.21 29.15 0.43
C MET A 17 21.16 29.49 1.58
N ARG A 18 22.29 30.11 1.27
CA ARG A 18 23.25 30.61 2.25
C ARG A 18 23.31 32.13 2.20
N LYS A 19 23.16 32.77 3.36
CA LYS A 19 23.32 34.22 3.51
C LYS A 19 24.80 34.57 3.29
N LYS A 20 25.07 35.50 2.37
CA LYS A 20 26.41 36.05 2.15
C LYS A 20 26.34 37.56 2.23
N THR A 21 27.13 38.14 3.12
CA THR A 21 27.20 39.59 3.31
C THR A 21 28.56 40.08 2.82
N LYS A 22 28.56 41.09 1.97
CA LYS A 22 29.77 41.75 1.44
C LYS A 22 29.66 43.26 1.58
N VAL A 23 30.79 43.93 1.67
CA VAL A 23 30.85 45.39 1.59
C VAL A 23 30.54 45.82 0.16
N LYS A 24 29.61 46.75 0.00
CA LYS A 24 29.21 47.30 -1.31
C LYS A 24 30.31 48.22 -1.83
N ARG A 25 30.69 48.07 -3.10
CA ARG A 25 31.78 48.83 -3.74
C ARG A 25 31.25 49.60 -4.95
N GLY A 26 31.81 50.79 -5.19
CA GLY A 26 31.49 51.62 -6.35
C GLY A 26 32.18 51.13 -7.62
N ALA A 27 31.93 51.81 -8.75
CA ALA A 27 32.56 51.50 -10.04
C ALA A 27 34.10 51.65 -10.01
N ASP A 28 34.61 52.44 -9.06
CA ASP A 28 36.01 52.68 -8.75
C ASP A 28 36.64 51.60 -7.85
N GLY A 29 35.87 50.57 -7.46
CA GLY A 29 36.33 49.48 -6.61
C GLY A 29 36.49 49.82 -5.12
N LYS A 30 36.24 51.08 -4.73
CA LYS A 30 36.29 51.53 -3.33
C LYS A 30 34.99 51.19 -2.59
N ALA A 31 35.10 50.99 -1.28
CA ALA A 31 33.95 50.71 -0.43
C ALA A 31 33.03 51.93 -0.33
N ILE A 32 31.74 51.75 -0.59
CA ILE A 32 30.74 52.81 -0.44
C ILE A 32 30.51 53.04 1.06
N LYS A 33 30.68 54.28 1.51
CA LYS A 33 30.46 54.68 2.90
C LYS A 33 29.09 55.34 3.06
N GLY A 34 28.39 55.01 4.15
CA GLY A 34 27.17 55.71 4.56
C GLY A 34 27.48 57.05 5.23
N LYS A 35 26.45 57.80 5.59
CA LYS A 35 26.58 59.13 6.26
C LYS A 35 27.44 59.07 7.53
N ASP A 36 27.46 57.94 8.23
CA ASP A 36 28.23 57.72 9.46
C ASP A 36 29.70 57.30 9.22
N GLY A 37 30.19 57.36 7.97
CA GLY A 37 31.56 56.97 7.59
C GLY A 37 31.82 55.45 7.56
N LYS A 38 30.87 54.63 8.00
CA LYS A 38 30.93 53.16 7.97
C LYS A 38 30.57 52.61 6.59
N SER A 39 31.20 51.50 6.20
CA SER A 39 30.97 50.87 4.90
C SER A 39 29.60 50.19 4.84
N ILE A 40 28.85 50.43 3.76
CA ILE A 40 27.54 49.81 3.53
C ILE A 40 27.75 48.33 3.17
N LYS A 41 26.98 47.45 3.83
CA LYS A 41 27.00 46.01 3.55
C LYS A 41 25.77 45.62 2.76
N GLU A 42 25.98 44.86 1.70
CA GLU A 42 24.92 44.24 0.92
C GLU A 42 24.84 42.76 1.28
N THR A 43 23.62 42.28 1.51
CA THR A 43 23.36 40.87 1.84
C THR A 43 22.59 40.25 0.69
N VAL A 44 23.14 39.17 0.16
CA VAL A 44 22.51 38.39 -0.92
C VAL A 44 22.42 36.93 -0.47
N PHE A 45 21.31 36.28 -0.77
CA PHE A 45 21.16 34.84 -0.59
C PHE A 45 21.69 34.12 -1.84
N VAL A 46 22.68 33.25 -1.65
CA VAL A 46 23.34 32.50 -2.72
C VAL A 46 23.11 31.02 -2.51
N LYS A 47 23.12 30.23 -3.61
CA LYS A 47 22.98 28.77 -3.54
C LYS A 47 24.02 28.17 -2.59
N GLY A 48 23.55 27.49 -1.56
CA GLY A 48 24.35 26.72 -0.60
C GLY A 48 24.72 25.34 -1.14
N LYS A 49 25.40 24.53 -0.31
CA LYS A 49 25.83 23.16 -0.66
C LYS A 49 24.66 22.17 -0.82
N GLY A 50 23.43 22.57 -0.50
CA GLY A 50 22.25 21.71 -0.50
C GLY A 50 22.16 20.83 0.75
N ARG A 51 20.98 20.25 0.97
CA ARG A 51 20.72 19.26 2.03
C ARG A 51 20.40 17.93 1.39
N GLN A 52 21.15 16.89 1.73
CA GLN A 52 20.79 15.53 1.33
C GLN A 52 19.56 15.09 2.12
N VAL A 53 18.54 14.63 1.41
CA VAL A 53 17.34 14.03 2.00
C VAL A 53 17.06 12.71 1.29
N ASN A 54 16.50 11.76 2.03
CA ASN A 54 15.98 10.54 1.43
C ASN A 54 14.66 10.90 0.74
N ALA A 55 14.57 10.65 -0.56
CA ALA A 55 13.35 10.82 -1.34
C ALA A 55 13.03 9.50 -2.04
N VAL A 56 11.73 9.19 -2.10
CA VAL A 56 11.21 8.03 -2.84
C VAL A 56 11.10 8.44 -4.30
N VAL A 57 11.75 7.70 -5.19
CA VAL A 57 11.68 7.91 -6.64
C VAL A 57 11.04 6.68 -7.26
N GLN A 58 9.88 6.88 -7.90
CA GLN A 58 9.22 5.86 -8.71
C GLN A 58 9.95 5.76 -10.05
N SER A 59 10.33 4.54 -10.46
CA SER A 59 11.10 4.32 -11.69
C SER A 59 10.24 4.14 -12.94
N LYS A 60 8.95 3.78 -12.78
CA LYS A 60 7.97 3.65 -13.87
C LYS A 60 6.68 4.37 -13.50
N PRO A 61 5.98 4.99 -14.48
CA PRO A 61 4.62 5.47 -14.28
C PRO A 61 3.70 4.31 -13.91
N ILE A 62 2.69 4.57 -13.08
CA ILE A 62 1.63 3.62 -12.80
C ILE A 62 0.75 3.56 -14.06
N GLU A 63 0.74 2.43 -14.75
CA GLU A 63 -0.04 2.20 -15.98
C GLU A 63 -1.47 1.71 -15.69
N SER A 64 -1.81 1.43 -14.42
CA SER A 64 -3.14 0.97 -14.03
C SER A 64 -4.15 2.12 -13.89
N ASP A 65 -5.37 1.86 -14.34
CA ASP A 65 -6.50 2.78 -14.22
C ASP A 65 -6.81 3.08 -12.76
N SER A 66 -7.31 4.29 -12.46
CA SER A 66 -7.52 4.72 -11.06
C SER A 66 -8.51 3.82 -10.29
N GLU A 67 -9.45 3.20 -11.01
CA GLU A 67 -10.43 2.25 -10.47
C GLU A 67 -9.76 0.97 -9.92
N ALA A 68 -8.62 0.58 -10.49
CA ALA A 68 -7.90 -0.65 -10.14
C ALA A 68 -6.88 -0.45 -9.01
N ILE A 69 -6.75 0.77 -8.45
CA ILE A 69 -5.76 1.09 -7.43
C ILE A 69 -6.41 1.15 -6.05
N LYS A 70 -6.10 0.18 -5.20
CA LYS A 70 -6.47 0.23 -3.78
C LYS A 70 -5.37 0.87 -2.93
N THR A 71 -5.69 2.00 -2.31
CA THR A 71 -4.80 2.68 -1.36
C THR A 71 -5.06 2.20 0.07
N LEU A 72 -4.01 1.78 0.78
CA LEU A 72 -4.11 1.43 2.20
C LEU A 72 -4.19 2.70 3.06
N PRO A 73 -5.12 2.77 4.05
CA PRO A 73 -5.31 3.97 4.86
C PRO A 73 -4.21 4.17 5.92
N HIS A 74 -3.46 3.12 6.27
CA HIS A 74 -2.46 3.16 7.33
C HIS A 74 -1.06 3.48 6.81
N THR A 75 -0.32 4.26 7.60
CA THR A 75 1.11 4.47 7.39
C THR A 75 1.88 3.40 8.15
N TYR A 76 2.83 2.75 7.48
CA TYR A 76 3.66 1.69 8.07
C TYR A 76 5.05 2.21 8.43
N ILE A 77 5.65 1.63 9.47
CA ILE A 77 6.95 2.04 10.01
C ILE A 77 8.09 1.64 9.06
N SER A 78 7.99 0.46 8.43
CA SER A 78 9.02 -0.09 7.54
C SER A 78 8.45 -0.44 6.16
N GLN A 79 9.33 -0.42 5.15
CA GLN A 79 9.00 -0.85 3.79
C GLN A 79 8.48 -2.29 3.76
N GLN A 80 9.15 -3.22 4.45
CA GLN A 80 8.74 -4.62 4.48
C GLN A 80 7.34 -4.80 5.06
N SER A 81 7.01 -4.04 6.12
CA SER A 81 5.68 -4.07 6.72
C SER A 81 4.62 -3.56 5.75
N ALA A 82 4.91 -2.48 4.99
CA ALA A 82 4.00 -1.97 3.97
C ALA A 82 3.75 -2.97 2.84
N ILE A 83 4.81 -3.64 2.35
CA ILE A 83 4.71 -4.66 1.29
C ILE A 83 3.88 -5.84 1.77
N ASN A 84 4.18 -6.37 2.96
CA ASN A 84 3.42 -7.50 3.52
C ASN A 84 1.95 -7.12 3.72
N ALA A 85 1.66 -5.91 4.20
CA ALA A 85 0.28 -5.45 4.34
C ALA A 85 -0.42 -5.34 2.98
N CYS A 86 0.25 -4.82 1.96
CA CYS A 86 -0.28 -4.78 0.59
C CYS A 86 -0.63 -6.18 0.07
N LYS A 87 0.30 -7.13 0.20
CA LYS A 87 0.09 -8.54 -0.20
C LYS A 87 -1.08 -9.18 0.53
N ASN A 88 -1.19 -8.97 1.85
CA ASN A 88 -2.29 -9.52 2.64
C ASN A 88 -3.65 -8.93 2.24
N HIS A 89 -3.70 -7.61 2.00
CA HIS A 89 -4.92 -6.95 1.55
C HIS A 89 -5.33 -7.38 0.13
N PHE A 90 -4.34 -7.62 -0.74
CA PHE A 90 -4.55 -8.14 -2.08
C PHE A 90 -5.10 -9.58 -2.03
N ALA A 91 -4.44 -10.47 -1.29
CA ALA A 91 -4.92 -11.85 -1.10
C ALA A 91 -6.34 -11.91 -0.51
N LYS A 92 -6.68 -10.99 0.40
CA LYS A 92 -8.05 -10.89 0.94
C LYS A 92 -9.08 -10.48 -0.14
N LEU A 93 -8.70 -9.58 -1.06
CA LEU A 93 -9.57 -9.22 -2.17
C LEU A 93 -9.80 -10.41 -3.10
N GLU A 94 -8.74 -11.16 -3.40
CA GLU A 94 -8.83 -12.34 -4.27
C GLU A 94 -9.71 -13.44 -3.69
N ARG A 95 -9.59 -13.72 -2.38
CA ARG A 95 -10.46 -14.69 -1.69
C ARG A 95 -11.94 -14.27 -1.73
N GLY A 96 -12.22 -12.99 -1.57
CA GLY A 96 -13.58 -12.43 -1.59
C GLY A 96 -14.21 -12.23 -2.98
N VAL A 97 -13.58 -12.72 -4.06
CA VAL A 97 -14.10 -12.56 -5.43
C VAL A 97 -15.41 -13.32 -5.64
N ALA A 98 -15.60 -14.46 -4.98
CA ALA A 98 -16.87 -15.18 -5.01
C ALA A 98 -17.14 -15.90 -3.68
N THR A 99 -18.40 -15.86 -3.26
CA THR A 99 -18.91 -16.56 -2.07
C THR A 99 -19.97 -17.56 -2.48
N PHE A 100 -19.95 -18.73 -1.84
CA PHE A 100 -20.92 -19.80 -2.07
C PHE A 100 -21.46 -20.30 -0.72
N THR A 101 -22.77 -20.39 -0.58
CA THR A 101 -23.43 -20.82 0.65
C THR A 101 -24.29 -22.05 0.38
N LEU A 102 -24.18 -23.05 1.27
CA LEU A 102 -24.89 -24.32 1.14
C LEU A 102 -25.33 -24.84 2.51
N THR A 103 -26.59 -25.24 2.63
CA THR A 103 -27.11 -25.93 3.81
C THR A 103 -27.32 -27.40 3.51
N LEU A 104 -26.58 -28.26 4.21
CA LEU A 104 -26.73 -29.70 4.13
C LEU A 104 -27.92 -30.15 4.99
N ALA A 105 -28.81 -30.94 4.37
CA ALA A 105 -29.95 -31.53 5.05
C ALA A 105 -29.53 -32.57 6.09
N GLU A 106 -28.48 -33.34 5.79
CA GLU A 106 -27.80 -34.21 6.74
C GLU A 106 -26.51 -33.52 7.18
N GLY A 107 -26.41 -33.19 8.47
CA GLY A 107 -25.24 -32.53 9.02
C GLY A 107 -24.02 -33.44 9.00
N ASN A 108 -22.86 -32.84 8.75
CA ASN A 108 -21.58 -33.53 8.75
C ASN A 108 -20.64 -32.84 9.74
N ALA A 109 -20.24 -33.58 10.79
CA ALA A 109 -19.41 -33.06 11.88
C ALA A 109 -17.92 -33.00 11.51
N ASP A 110 -17.49 -33.64 10.41
CA ASP A 110 -16.10 -33.62 9.95
C ASP A 110 -15.76 -32.32 9.18
N LEU A 111 -16.78 -31.52 8.84
CA LEU A 111 -16.60 -30.25 8.16
C LEU A 111 -16.12 -29.18 9.15
N ILE A 112 -14.96 -28.60 8.83
CA ILE A 112 -14.31 -27.56 9.62
C ILE A 112 -13.92 -26.37 8.73
N PRO A 113 -13.76 -25.16 9.29
CA PRO A 113 -13.19 -24.04 8.56
C PRO A 113 -11.78 -24.32 8.02
N GLU A 114 -11.37 -23.60 6.98
CA GLU A 114 -10.10 -23.75 6.25
C GLU A 114 -9.95 -25.11 5.51
N LEU A 115 -11.01 -25.92 5.44
CA LEU A 115 -11.02 -27.18 4.70
C LEU A 115 -11.27 -26.93 3.20
N PRO A 116 -10.38 -27.38 2.29
CA PRO A 116 -10.65 -27.37 0.85
C PRO A 116 -11.74 -28.38 0.50
N VAL A 117 -12.71 -27.95 -0.30
CA VAL A 117 -13.83 -28.78 -0.73
C VAL A 117 -14.14 -28.59 -2.22
N GLN A 118 -14.71 -29.63 -2.82
CA GLN A 118 -15.24 -29.60 -4.17
C GLN A 118 -16.75 -29.78 -4.11
N VAL A 119 -17.46 -29.09 -5.00
CA VAL A 119 -18.91 -29.18 -5.13
C VAL A 119 -19.23 -29.76 -6.51
N SER A 120 -20.36 -30.45 -6.60
CA SER A 120 -20.81 -31.06 -7.85
C SER A 120 -22.32 -30.98 -7.98
N GLY A 121 -22.81 -30.88 -9.21
CA GLY A 121 -24.24 -30.80 -9.51
C GLY A 121 -24.78 -29.37 -9.57
N PHE A 122 -23.91 -28.35 -9.59
CA PHE A 122 -24.29 -26.97 -9.82
C PHE A 122 -23.90 -26.52 -11.23
N LYS A 123 -23.97 -25.22 -11.50
CA LYS A 123 -23.51 -24.67 -12.78
C LYS A 123 -22.01 -24.93 -12.96
N ALA A 124 -21.56 -25.07 -14.20
CA ALA A 124 -20.16 -25.34 -14.52
C ALA A 124 -19.19 -24.32 -13.90
N GLU A 125 -19.58 -23.05 -13.81
CA GLU A 125 -18.80 -21.99 -13.16
C GLU A 125 -18.60 -22.19 -11.65
N ILE A 126 -19.45 -22.96 -10.98
CA ILE A 126 -19.38 -23.26 -9.56
C ILE A 126 -18.58 -24.55 -9.34
N ASP A 127 -18.89 -25.58 -10.13
CA ASP A 127 -18.27 -26.91 -10.04
C ASP A 127 -16.81 -26.91 -10.50
N SER A 128 -16.40 -26.00 -11.39
CA SER A 128 -15.02 -25.94 -11.90
C SER A 128 -14.01 -25.34 -10.92
N ASN A 129 -14.48 -24.73 -9.83
CA ASN A 129 -13.63 -24.01 -8.89
C ASN A 129 -13.34 -24.83 -7.63
N GLU A 130 -12.14 -24.69 -7.08
CA GLU A 130 -11.83 -25.20 -5.74
C GLU A 130 -12.32 -24.20 -4.68
N TRP A 131 -13.07 -24.71 -3.71
CA TRP A 131 -13.65 -23.92 -2.63
C TRP A 131 -12.90 -24.17 -1.33
N ILE A 132 -12.84 -23.17 -0.47
CA ILE A 132 -12.37 -23.29 0.92
C ILE A 132 -13.49 -22.88 1.85
N ILE A 133 -13.76 -23.68 2.88
CA ILE A 133 -14.78 -23.36 3.87
C ILE A 133 -14.30 -22.20 4.74
N SER A 134 -15.03 -21.09 4.75
CA SER A 134 -14.77 -19.93 5.62
C SER A 134 -15.48 -20.06 6.97
N GLN A 135 -16.70 -20.60 6.97
CA GLN A 135 -17.51 -20.77 8.18
C GLN A 135 -18.34 -22.05 8.11
N VAL A 136 -18.44 -22.74 9.25
CA VAL A 136 -19.32 -23.89 9.45
C VAL A 136 -20.25 -23.61 10.61
N THR A 137 -21.55 -23.76 10.39
CA THR A 137 -22.56 -23.65 11.44
C THR A 137 -23.34 -24.96 11.53
N HIS A 138 -23.09 -25.73 12.59
CA HIS A 138 -23.87 -26.91 12.89
C HIS A 138 -25.11 -26.54 13.71
N SER A 139 -26.26 -27.08 13.36
CA SER A 139 -27.51 -26.89 14.09
C SER A 139 -28.18 -28.22 14.37
N LEU A 140 -28.70 -28.38 15.59
CA LEU A 140 -29.45 -29.57 16.01
C LEU A 140 -30.83 -29.11 16.49
N ASN A 141 -31.88 -29.54 15.78
CA ASN A 141 -33.25 -29.18 16.11
C ASN A 141 -34.19 -30.41 16.12
N LYS A 142 -35.29 -30.32 16.86
CA LYS A 142 -36.23 -31.44 17.05
C LYS A 142 -37.04 -31.78 15.79
N GLY A 143 -37.23 -30.80 14.89
CA GLY A 143 -38.04 -30.94 13.68
C GLY A 143 -37.25 -31.23 12.39
N GLY A 144 -35.95 -30.94 12.34
CA GLY A 144 -35.10 -31.05 11.15
C GLY A 144 -33.78 -31.79 11.38
N GLY A 145 -33.56 -32.35 12.58
CA GLY A 145 -32.39 -33.17 12.88
C GLY A 145 -31.08 -32.36 12.97
N PHE A 146 -29.97 -33.05 12.68
CA PHE A 146 -28.65 -32.45 12.63
C PHE A 146 -28.42 -31.90 11.21
N THR A 147 -28.15 -30.61 11.10
CA THR A 147 -27.92 -29.90 9.83
C THR A 147 -26.60 -29.12 9.90
N THR A 148 -26.03 -28.80 8.74
CA THR A 148 -24.78 -28.04 8.67
C THR A 148 -24.88 -27.00 7.56
N ALA A 149 -24.77 -25.73 7.92
CA ALA A 149 -24.66 -24.63 6.98
C ALA A 149 -23.19 -24.27 6.75
N LEU A 150 -22.83 -24.09 5.49
CA LEU A 150 -21.48 -23.84 5.02
C LEU A 150 -21.44 -22.50 4.29
N GLU A 151 -20.43 -21.71 4.60
CA GLU A 151 -20.01 -20.58 3.79
C GLU A 151 -18.62 -20.89 3.24
N MET A 152 -18.46 -20.69 1.92
CA MET A 152 -17.27 -21.05 1.18
C MET A 152 -16.81 -19.89 0.31
N GLU A 153 -15.50 -19.77 0.16
CA GLU A 153 -14.83 -18.79 -0.69
C GLU A 153 -13.96 -19.50 -1.72
N LEU A 154 -13.56 -18.79 -2.78
CA LEU A 154 -12.61 -19.34 -3.75
C LEU A 154 -11.27 -19.60 -3.08
N LYS A 155 -10.73 -20.80 -3.28
CA LYS A 155 -9.36 -21.10 -2.85
C LYS A 155 -8.40 -20.25 -3.69
N PRO A 156 -7.54 -19.42 -3.06
CA PRO A 156 -6.56 -18.65 -3.80
C PRO A 156 -5.57 -19.60 -4.48
N LYS A 157 -5.23 -19.33 -5.74
CA LYS A 157 -4.13 -20.03 -6.41
C LYS A 157 -2.84 -19.64 -5.71
N SER A 158 -2.23 -20.57 -4.98
CA SER A 158 -0.84 -20.42 -4.56
C SER A 158 0.03 -20.51 -5.82
N GLU A 159 0.67 -19.41 -6.19
CA GLU A 159 1.80 -19.47 -7.12
C GLU A 159 2.95 -20.22 -6.41
N ASP A 160 3.23 -21.44 -6.85
CA ASP A 160 4.44 -22.20 -6.49
C ASP A 160 5.67 -21.69 -7.28
#